data_AF-A0A966N7I3-F1
#
_entry.id   AF-A0A966N7I3-F1
#
_cell.length_a   1.000
_cell.length_b   1.000
_cell.length_c   1.000
_cell.angle_alpha   90.00
_cell.angle_beta   90.00
_cell.angle_gamma   90.00
#
_symmetry.space_group_name_H-M   'P 1'
#
loop_
_entity.id
_entity.type
_entity.pdbx_description
1 polymer ?
#
loop_
_entity_poly.entity_id
_entity_poly.type
_entity_poly.pdbx_seq_one_letter_code
_entity_poly.pdbx_strand_id
1 'polypeptide(L)'
;MNVSNILSEQFKDLISEDTLKQVEEAFNTAVDEKSKAKIQLEVENVKAQLDEHYTGKLQELTEKIDEDHTAKMQKLVAAIDTDHAVKLHNLVESIDAKHTKMLKQVVEKYEGKLVADATSFQNRLVEEISNYLDLYLDKTVPTAQINEAVTNIQAAAKLHKIRQLVGIDEEFVDNEVKEALIDGKRTIDSLRNELNVALKENVDLAARANKAEVAILLEDKTVDMPAAKKTFVHKLLKNKSPEYIKENFDYVVEMFEKEAQTDLETIQEQVKQEFVSQTASADRPHIIEEQKNFNNEVERDASSEVVSGYLNEMKKISNSRIAR
;
A
#
# COMPACT_ATOMS: atom_id res chain seq x y z
N MET A 1 101.13 15.00 -27.47
CA MET A 1 102.43 14.35 -27.22
C MET A 1 102.77 13.59 -28.50
N ASN A 2 103.87 13.94 -29.18
CA ASN A 2 104.17 13.38 -30.49
C ASN A 2 104.75 11.97 -30.36
N VAL A 3 104.02 11.01 -30.91
CA VAL A 3 104.35 9.57 -30.89
C VAL A 3 105.61 9.28 -31.69
N SER A 4 105.95 10.11 -32.68
CA SER A 4 107.16 9.98 -33.49
C SER A 4 108.46 10.13 -32.69
N ASN A 5 108.46 10.93 -31.61
CA ASN A 5 109.65 11.11 -30.77
C ASN A 5 109.95 9.89 -29.89
N ILE A 6 108.93 9.10 -29.52
CA ILE A 6 109.08 7.92 -28.66
C ILE A 6 109.43 6.67 -29.51
N LEU A 7 108.81 6.55 -30.69
CA LEU A 7 109.07 5.42 -31.60
C LEU A 7 110.45 5.52 -32.27
N SER A 8 110.95 6.74 -32.53
CA SER A 8 112.30 6.95 -33.04
C SER A 8 113.40 6.76 -31.99
N GLU A 9 113.10 6.93 -30.69
CA GLU A 9 114.04 6.57 -29.61
C GLU A 9 114.14 5.05 -29.39
N GLN A 10 113.07 4.29 -29.58
CA GLN A 10 113.05 2.85 -29.31
C GLN A 10 113.37 1.94 -30.51
N PHE A 11 113.18 2.39 -31.76
CA PHE A 11 113.37 1.55 -32.96
C PHE A 11 114.26 2.21 -34.02
N LYS A 12 115.48 2.60 -33.61
CA LYS A 12 116.38 3.45 -34.39
C LYS A 12 116.97 2.86 -35.68
N ASP A 13 116.69 1.60 -36.03
CA ASP A 13 117.33 0.90 -37.17
C ASP A 13 116.46 -0.12 -37.93
N LEU A 14 115.13 -0.15 -37.75
CA LEU A 14 114.29 -1.20 -38.37
C LEU A 14 112.99 -0.72 -39.05
N ILE A 15 112.70 0.58 -39.06
CA ILE A 15 111.41 1.10 -39.54
C ILE A 15 111.63 2.34 -40.41
N SER A 16 111.05 2.36 -41.62
CA SER A 16 111.09 3.47 -42.58
C SER A 16 110.28 4.68 -42.07
N GLU A 17 110.67 5.90 -42.48
CA GLU A 17 109.96 7.14 -42.15
C GLU A 17 108.48 7.10 -42.61
N ASP A 18 108.18 6.38 -43.69
CA ASP A 18 106.81 6.20 -44.19
C ASP A 18 105.96 5.35 -43.25
N THR A 19 106.52 4.29 -42.67
CA THR A 19 105.83 3.46 -41.67
C THR A 19 105.59 4.20 -40.36
N LEU A 20 106.46 5.14 -39.98
CA LEU A 20 106.25 6.02 -38.83
C LEU A 20 105.10 7.01 -39.06
N LYS A 21 105.00 7.63 -40.23
CA LYS A 21 103.88 8.51 -40.61
C LYS A 21 102.56 7.74 -40.65
N GLN A 22 102.57 6.51 -41.17
CA GLN A 22 101.39 5.67 -41.23
C GLN A 22 100.91 5.22 -39.83
N VAL A 23 101.84 4.96 -38.90
CA VAL A 23 101.52 4.67 -37.49
C VAL A 23 101.05 5.92 -36.76
N GLU A 24 101.60 7.11 -37.05
CA GLU A 24 101.15 8.37 -36.47
C GLU A 24 99.76 8.78 -36.97
N GLU A 25 99.48 8.61 -38.27
CA GLU A 25 98.14 8.79 -38.84
C GLU A 25 97.15 7.79 -38.23
N ALA A 26 97.49 6.49 -38.18
CA ALA A 26 96.63 5.47 -37.58
C ALA A 26 96.38 5.69 -36.07
N PHE A 27 97.39 6.19 -35.34
CA PHE A 27 97.26 6.54 -33.93
C PHE A 27 96.39 7.78 -33.75
N ASN A 28 96.61 8.83 -34.52
CA ASN A 28 95.80 10.06 -34.45
C ASN A 28 94.34 9.77 -34.85
N THR A 29 94.09 8.95 -35.88
CA THR A 29 92.72 8.52 -36.22
C THR A 29 92.09 7.70 -35.10
N ALA A 30 92.83 6.78 -34.47
CA ALA A 30 92.30 5.99 -33.35
C ALA A 30 92.03 6.84 -32.09
N VAL A 31 92.86 7.85 -31.82
CA VAL A 31 92.66 8.81 -30.72
C VAL A 31 91.49 9.74 -31.02
N ASP A 32 91.33 10.20 -32.26
CA ASP A 32 90.20 11.02 -32.69
C ASP A 32 88.89 10.23 -32.65
N GLU A 33 88.88 8.96 -33.08
CA GLU A 33 87.73 8.07 -32.98
C GLU A 33 87.37 7.78 -31.52
N LYS A 34 88.36 7.48 -30.67
CA LYS A 34 88.14 7.21 -29.25
C LYS A 34 87.71 8.46 -28.47
N SER A 35 88.22 9.63 -28.82
CA SER A 35 87.78 10.90 -28.22
C SER A 35 86.37 11.27 -28.67
N LYS A 36 86.01 11.09 -29.95
CA LYS A 36 84.64 11.24 -30.45
C LYS A 36 83.68 10.26 -29.77
N ALA A 37 84.06 8.99 -29.63
CA ALA A 37 83.26 7.99 -28.94
C ALA A 37 83.07 8.35 -27.46
N LYS A 38 84.11 8.82 -26.77
CA LYS A 38 84.01 9.28 -25.38
C LYS A 38 83.11 10.50 -25.23
N ILE A 39 83.24 11.49 -26.12
CA ILE A 39 82.37 12.68 -26.15
C ILE A 39 80.92 12.27 -26.41
N GLN A 40 80.67 11.35 -27.34
CA GLN A 40 79.32 10.83 -27.60
C GLN A 40 78.73 10.15 -26.38
N LEU A 41 79.52 9.31 -25.68
CA LEU A 41 79.11 8.61 -24.48
C LEU A 41 78.84 9.59 -23.31
N GLU A 42 79.67 10.62 -23.14
CA GLU A 42 79.43 11.69 -22.16
C GLU A 42 78.17 12.51 -22.50
N VAL A 43 77.94 12.83 -23.78
CA VAL A 43 76.72 13.52 -24.23
C VAL A 43 75.47 12.66 -23.99
N GLU A 44 75.54 11.36 -24.26
CA GLU A 44 74.45 10.42 -24.02
C GLU A 44 74.15 10.28 -22.51
N ASN A 45 75.19 10.20 -21.68
CA ASN A 45 75.04 10.17 -20.23
C ASN A 45 74.42 11.46 -19.68
N VAL A 46 74.85 12.63 -20.16
CA VAL A 46 74.26 13.93 -19.78
C VAL A 46 72.79 14.02 -20.23
N LYS A 47 72.45 13.53 -21.42
CA LYS A 47 71.05 13.44 -21.87
C LYS A 47 70.22 12.54 -20.97
N ALA A 48 70.72 11.36 -20.62
CA ALA A 48 70.04 10.43 -19.72
C ALA A 48 69.80 11.06 -18.32
N GLN A 49 70.79 11.77 -17.77
CA GLN A 49 70.65 12.48 -16.50
C GLN A 49 69.62 13.62 -16.57
N LEU A 50 69.58 14.36 -17.68
CA LEU A 50 68.56 15.38 -17.90
C LEU A 50 67.16 14.76 -17.97
N ASP A 51 67.01 13.68 -18.74
CA ASP A 51 65.74 12.96 -18.88
C ASP A 51 65.26 12.42 -17.52
N GLU A 52 66.14 11.84 -16.71
CA GLU A 52 65.82 11.35 -15.37
C GLU A 52 65.35 12.48 -14.44
N HIS A 53 66.06 13.61 -14.45
CA HIS A 53 65.70 14.77 -13.63
C HIS A 53 64.39 15.43 -14.08
N TYR A 54 64.13 15.54 -15.39
CA TYR A 54 62.84 16.05 -15.89
C TYR A 54 61.71 15.07 -15.60
N THR A 55 61.95 13.76 -15.70
CA THR A 55 60.97 12.72 -15.34
C THR A 55 60.61 12.82 -13.86
N GLY A 56 61.59 12.97 -12.97
CA GLY A 56 61.36 13.15 -11.55
C GLY A 56 60.53 14.41 -11.22
N LYS A 57 60.83 15.54 -11.87
CA LYS A 57 60.04 16.78 -11.70
C LYS A 57 58.62 16.66 -12.22
N LEU A 58 58.42 15.96 -13.35
CA LEU A 58 57.09 15.70 -13.89
C LEU A 58 56.30 14.80 -12.93
N GLN A 59 56.94 13.78 -12.38
CA GLN A 59 56.31 12.90 -11.39
C GLN A 59 55.88 13.68 -10.13
N GLU A 60 56.77 14.50 -9.56
CA GLU A 60 56.47 15.32 -8.39
C GLU A 60 55.32 16.31 -8.67
N LEU A 61 55.29 16.89 -9.88
CA LEU A 61 54.20 17.77 -10.30
C LEU A 61 52.87 17.01 -10.41
N THR A 62 52.87 15.80 -10.99
CA THR A 62 51.66 14.98 -11.08
C THR A 62 51.14 14.56 -9.72
N GLU A 63 52.02 14.18 -8.79
CA GLU A 63 51.64 13.82 -7.42
C GLU A 63 50.98 15.01 -6.69
N LYS A 64 51.56 16.21 -6.78
CA LYS A 64 50.97 17.42 -6.20
C LYS A 64 49.62 17.80 -6.81
N ILE A 65 49.48 17.63 -8.13
CA ILE A 65 48.21 17.86 -8.83
C ILE A 65 47.15 16.89 -8.32
N ASP A 66 47.49 15.61 -8.20
CA ASP A 66 46.58 14.58 -7.71
C ASP A 66 46.17 14.82 -6.26
N GLU A 67 47.11 15.23 -5.39
CA GLU A 67 46.81 15.62 -4.00
C GLU A 67 45.84 16.81 -3.92
N ASP A 68 46.09 17.89 -4.67
CA ASP A 68 45.24 19.09 -4.67
C ASP A 68 43.86 18.80 -5.28
N HIS A 69 43.81 18.04 -6.38
CA HIS A 69 42.55 17.61 -6.99
C HIS A 69 41.75 16.69 -6.05
N THR A 70 42.40 15.76 -5.37
CA THR A 70 41.75 14.88 -4.38
C THR A 70 41.18 15.70 -3.22
N ALA A 71 41.94 16.67 -2.70
CA ALA A 71 41.48 17.55 -1.63
C ALA A 71 40.29 18.43 -2.05
N LYS A 72 40.32 19.00 -3.26
CA LYS A 72 39.21 19.77 -3.82
C LYS A 72 37.97 18.91 -4.04
N MET A 73 38.14 17.70 -4.58
CA MET A 73 37.03 16.78 -4.81
C MET A 73 36.38 16.35 -3.49
N GLN A 74 37.17 16.03 -2.46
CA GLN A 74 36.64 15.73 -1.13
C GLN A 74 35.84 16.89 -0.54
N LYS A 75 36.34 18.13 -0.67
CA LYS A 75 35.61 19.33 -0.21
C LYS A 75 34.30 19.53 -0.97
N LEU A 76 34.30 19.32 -2.29
CA LEU A 76 33.10 19.44 -3.11
C LEU A 76 32.05 18.40 -2.71
N VAL A 77 32.46 17.13 -2.55
CA VAL A 77 31.57 16.05 -2.12
C VAL A 77 31.00 16.33 -0.74
N ALA A 78 31.83 16.74 0.22
CA ALA A 78 31.34 17.10 1.56
C ALA A 78 30.34 18.27 1.52
N ALA A 79 30.60 19.30 0.70
CA ALA A 79 29.67 20.42 0.53
C ALA A 79 28.35 19.97 -0.09
N ILE A 80 28.38 19.14 -1.14
CA ILE A 80 27.20 18.55 -1.78
C ILE A 80 26.41 17.72 -0.77
N ASP A 81 27.08 16.86 0.00
CA ASP A 81 26.43 16.02 1.01
C ASP A 81 25.74 16.88 2.06
N THR A 82 26.37 17.96 2.53
CA THR A 82 25.75 18.88 3.51
C THR A 82 24.54 19.63 2.92
N ASP A 83 24.66 20.15 1.70
CA ASP A 83 23.57 20.87 1.04
C ASP A 83 22.38 19.95 0.74
N HIS A 84 22.65 18.76 0.22
CA HIS A 84 21.63 17.75 -0.04
C HIS A 84 20.98 17.24 1.24
N ALA A 85 21.74 17.03 2.32
CA ALA A 85 21.18 16.63 3.61
C ALA A 85 20.22 17.68 4.18
N VAL A 86 20.59 18.97 4.10
CA VAL A 86 19.71 20.08 4.53
C VAL A 86 18.46 20.16 3.66
N LYS A 87 18.59 20.06 2.33
CA LYS A 87 17.45 20.06 1.40
C LYS A 87 16.50 18.88 1.65
N LEU A 88 17.04 17.69 1.83
CA LEU A 88 16.25 16.49 2.14
C LEU A 88 15.52 16.64 3.47
N HIS A 89 16.20 17.13 4.51
CA HIS A 89 15.59 17.35 5.80
C HIS A 89 14.41 18.33 5.71
N ASN A 90 14.61 19.50 5.08
CA ASN A 90 13.55 20.48 4.88
C ASN A 90 12.38 19.94 4.05
N LEU A 91 12.67 19.13 3.03
CA LEU A 91 11.64 18.49 2.21
C LEU A 91 10.82 17.50 3.04
N VAL A 92 11.47 16.65 3.84
CA VAL A 92 10.81 15.70 4.74
C VAL A 92 9.93 16.45 5.76
N GLU A 93 10.46 17.47 6.42
CA GLU A 93 9.67 18.29 7.35
C GLU A 93 8.45 18.93 6.69
N SER A 94 8.61 19.42 5.45
CA SER A 94 7.50 20.01 4.69
C SER A 94 6.44 18.98 4.31
N ILE A 95 6.85 17.74 3.98
CA ILE A 95 5.95 16.63 3.67
C ILE A 95 5.22 16.21 4.94
N ASP A 96 5.92 16.05 6.06
CA ASP A 96 5.34 15.66 7.34
C ASP A 96 4.33 16.70 7.82
N ALA A 97 4.63 17.99 7.70
CA ALA A 97 3.70 19.06 8.03
C ALA A 97 2.42 19.02 7.16
N LYS A 98 2.58 18.80 5.85
CA LYS A 98 1.44 18.66 4.92
C LYS A 98 0.59 17.44 5.23
N HIS A 99 1.22 16.27 5.37
CA HIS A 99 0.53 15.02 5.64
C HIS A 99 -0.15 15.04 7.02
N THR A 100 0.50 15.59 8.04
CA THR A 100 -0.11 15.78 9.36
C THR A 100 -1.35 16.68 9.28
N LYS A 101 -1.30 17.76 8.50
CA LYS A 101 -2.46 18.63 8.28
C LYS A 101 -3.60 17.90 7.57
N MET A 102 -3.28 17.12 6.54
CA MET A 102 -4.27 16.32 5.82
C MET A 102 -4.91 15.26 6.74
N LEU A 103 -4.11 14.57 7.55
CA LEU A 103 -4.59 13.59 8.53
C LEU A 103 -5.54 14.25 9.55
N LYS A 104 -5.17 15.42 10.09
CA LYS A 104 -6.06 16.18 10.99
C LYS A 104 -7.41 16.51 10.33
N GLN A 105 -7.40 16.98 9.09
CA GLN A 105 -8.65 17.26 8.35
C GLN A 105 -9.50 16.02 8.11
N VAL A 106 -8.85 14.87 7.86
CA VAL A 106 -9.55 13.59 7.69
C VAL A 106 -10.19 13.16 9.01
N VAL A 107 -9.44 13.23 10.12
CA VAL A 107 -9.95 12.91 11.47
C VAL A 107 -11.12 13.81 11.83
N GLU A 108 -10.99 15.13 11.69
CA GLU A 108 -12.08 16.08 11.99
C GLU A 108 -13.34 15.80 11.16
N LYS A 109 -13.19 15.43 9.88
CA LYS A 109 -14.33 15.05 9.03
C LYS A 109 -15.01 13.77 9.50
N TYR A 110 -14.24 12.75 9.89
CA TYR A 110 -14.82 11.49 10.37
C TYR A 110 -15.45 11.64 11.76
N GLU A 111 -14.82 12.40 12.67
CA GLU A 111 -15.42 12.72 13.96
C GLU A 111 -16.72 13.52 13.80
N GLY A 112 -16.72 14.53 12.92
CA GLY A 112 -17.93 15.30 12.61
C GLY A 112 -19.05 14.43 12.04
N LYS A 113 -18.73 13.52 11.11
CA LYS A 113 -19.71 12.56 10.57
C LYS A 113 -20.20 11.59 11.64
N LEU A 114 -19.31 11.07 12.48
CA LEU A 114 -19.68 10.15 13.56
C LEU A 114 -20.65 10.80 14.55
N VAL A 115 -20.42 12.06 14.92
CA VAL A 115 -21.32 12.82 15.80
C VAL A 115 -22.66 13.12 15.12
N ALA A 116 -22.64 13.49 13.84
CA ALA A 116 -23.88 13.70 13.06
C ALA A 116 -24.69 12.40 12.92
N ASP A 117 -24.03 11.29 12.62
CA ASP A 117 -24.68 9.99 12.49
C ASP A 117 -25.23 9.53 13.84
N ALA A 118 -24.47 9.68 14.92
CA ALA A 118 -24.91 9.34 16.28
C ALA A 118 -26.12 10.18 16.72
N THR A 119 -26.14 11.49 16.43
CA THR A 119 -27.30 12.34 16.74
C THR A 119 -28.51 11.97 15.89
N SER A 120 -28.33 11.66 14.60
CA SER A 120 -29.42 11.20 13.73
C SER A 120 -30.00 9.86 14.20
N PHE A 121 -29.13 8.92 14.62
CA PHE A 121 -29.53 7.63 15.18
C PHE A 121 -30.27 7.79 16.51
N GLN A 122 -29.77 8.66 17.41
CA GLN A 122 -30.46 8.96 18.65
C GLN A 122 -31.86 9.53 18.40
N ASN A 123 -31.99 10.49 17.48
CA ASN A 123 -33.29 11.07 17.14
C ASN A 123 -34.25 10.03 16.57
N ARG A 124 -33.77 9.18 15.65
CA ARG A 124 -34.55 8.09 15.09
C ARG A 124 -34.97 7.08 16.15
N LEU A 125 -34.08 6.71 17.07
CA LEU A 125 -34.40 5.79 18.17
C LEU A 125 -35.46 6.40 19.11
N VAL A 126 -35.33 7.68 19.45
CA VAL A 126 -36.31 8.40 20.27
C VAL A 126 -37.66 8.45 19.58
N GLU A 127 -37.70 8.66 18.26
CA GLU A 127 -38.92 8.65 17.45
C GLU A 127 -39.55 7.26 17.39
N GLU A 128 -38.77 6.21 17.13
CA GLU A 128 -39.24 4.82 17.11
C GLU A 128 -39.77 4.38 18.48
N ILE A 129 -39.09 4.74 19.58
CA ILE A 129 -39.56 4.46 20.95
C ILE A 129 -40.83 5.26 21.25
N SER A 130 -40.90 6.54 20.90
CA SER A 130 -42.10 7.36 21.12
C SER A 130 -43.30 6.77 20.37
N ASN A 131 -43.12 6.44 19.09
CA ASN A 131 -44.16 5.81 18.28
C ASN A 131 -44.61 4.46 18.87
N TYR A 132 -43.68 3.64 19.36
CA TYR A 132 -44.01 2.38 20.03
C TYR A 132 -44.82 2.61 21.31
N LEU A 133 -44.40 3.55 22.15
CA LEU A 133 -45.08 3.87 23.40
C LEU A 133 -46.49 4.43 23.13
N ASP A 134 -46.66 5.30 22.13
CA ASP A 134 -47.97 5.82 21.74
C ASP A 134 -48.90 4.69 21.27
N LEU A 135 -48.40 3.79 20.40
CA LEU A 135 -49.17 2.61 19.96
C LEU A 135 -49.52 1.67 21.12
N TYR A 136 -48.62 1.52 22.09
CA TYR A 136 -48.87 0.71 23.28
C TYR A 136 -49.90 1.37 24.20
N LEU A 137 -49.80 2.68 24.42
CA LEU A 137 -50.76 3.44 25.22
C LEU A 137 -52.15 3.40 24.58
N ASP A 138 -52.27 3.57 23.26
CA ASP A 138 -53.56 3.45 22.56
C ASP A 138 -54.21 2.06 22.73
N LYS A 139 -53.40 1.01 22.75
CA LYS A 139 -53.90 -0.37 22.93
C LYS A 139 -54.23 -0.70 24.39
N THR A 140 -53.47 -0.15 25.34
CA THR A 140 -53.56 -0.53 26.74
C THR A 140 -54.45 0.37 27.57
N VAL A 141 -54.57 1.63 27.19
CA VAL A 141 -55.46 2.58 27.84
C VAL A 141 -56.82 2.46 27.16
N PRO A 142 -57.86 1.93 27.83
CA PRO A 142 -59.19 1.84 27.26
C PRO A 142 -59.82 3.23 27.27
N THR A 143 -59.41 4.09 26.35
CA THR A 143 -59.81 5.50 26.27
C THR A 143 -61.32 5.64 26.13
N ALA A 144 -61.98 4.73 25.41
CA ALA A 144 -63.43 4.66 25.32
C ALA A 144 -64.09 4.42 26.68
N GLN A 145 -63.59 3.47 27.47
CA GLN A 145 -64.14 3.16 28.79
C GLN A 145 -63.84 4.27 29.80
N ILE A 146 -62.66 4.91 29.71
CA ILE A 146 -62.32 6.05 30.56
C ILE A 146 -63.22 7.24 30.22
N ASN A 147 -63.44 7.53 28.94
CA ASN A 147 -64.32 8.62 28.52
C ASN A 147 -65.77 8.35 28.91
N GLU A 148 -66.27 7.13 28.71
CA GLU A 148 -67.59 6.72 29.17
C GLU A 148 -67.71 6.83 30.69
N ALA A 149 -66.72 6.34 31.44
CA ALA A 149 -66.67 6.47 32.89
C ALA A 149 -66.63 7.93 33.34
N VAL A 150 -65.89 8.80 32.65
CA VAL A 150 -65.87 10.25 32.92
C VAL A 150 -67.24 10.87 32.64
N THR A 151 -67.88 10.53 31.52
CA THR A 151 -69.25 11.01 31.23
C THR A 151 -70.26 10.49 32.23
N ASN A 152 -70.11 9.25 32.70
CA ASN A 152 -70.96 8.64 33.71
C ASN A 152 -70.73 9.26 35.09
N ILE A 153 -69.49 9.58 35.47
CA ILE A 153 -69.19 10.32 36.71
C ILE A 153 -69.76 11.74 36.63
N GLN A 154 -69.62 12.42 35.48
CA GLN A 154 -70.20 13.75 35.29
C GLN A 154 -71.73 13.69 35.30
N ALA A 155 -72.33 12.69 34.67
CA ALA A 155 -73.78 12.46 34.68
C ALA A 155 -74.26 12.10 36.09
N ALA A 156 -73.56 11.22 36.80
CA ALA A 156 -73.83 10.87 38.18
C ALA A 156 -73.69 12.07 39.12
N ALA A 157 -72.69 12.94 38.92
CA ALA A 157 -72.56 14.19 39.68
C ALA A 157 -73.72 15.15 39.39
N LYS A 158 -74.19 15.24 38.14
CA LYS A 158 -75.40 16.00 37.77
C LYS A 158 -76.65 15.39 38.41
N LEU A 159 -76.80 14.07 38.33
CA LEU A 159 -77.91 13.33 38.92
C LEU A 159 -77.90 13.37 40.44
N HIS A 160 -76.73 13.37 41.10
CA HIS A 160 -76.59 13.54 42.54
C HIS A 160 -77.04 14.93 42.96
N LYS A 161 -76.67 15.98 42.21
CA LYS A 161 -77.19 17.33 42.44
C LYS A 161 -78.71 17.39 42.28
N ILE A 162 -79.27 16.67 41.30
CA ILE A 162 -80.72 16.54 41.12
C ILE A 162 -81.35 15.71 42.25
N ARG A 163 -80.74 14.60 42.69
CA ARG A 163 -81.23 13.73 43.77
C ARG A 163 -81.18 14.44 45.12
N GLN A 164 -80.15 15.25 45.38
CA GLN A 164 -80.07 16.15 46.53
C GLN A 164 -81.17 17.22 46.48
N LEU A 165 -81.57 17.65 45.28
CA LEU A 165 -82.72 18.54 45.08
C LEU A 165 -84.07 17.81 45.26
N VAL A 166 -84.12 16.50 45.00
CA VAL A 166 -85.35 15.70 44.88
C VAL A 166 -85.61 14.74 46.06
N GLY A 167 -84.65 14.51 46.97
CA GLY A 167 -84.86 13.86 48.28
C GLY A 167 -85.35 12.41 48.23
N ILE A 168 -84.69 11.52 47.48
CA ILE A 168 -85.02 10.08 47.45
C ILE A 168 -83.89 9.31 48.14
N ASP A 169 -84.18 8.73 49.30
CA ASP A 169 -83.26 7.91 50.10
C ASP A 169 -83.11 6.47 49.54
N GLU A 170 -81.89 5.96 49.62
CA GLU A 170 -81.34 4.80 48.91
C GLU A 170 -81.45 3.49 49.73
N GLU A 171 -82.66 3.15 50.19
CA GLU A 171 -82.92 1.93 50.98
C GLU A 171 -83.42 0.72 50.16
N PHE A 172 -83.36 0.78 48.82
CA PHE A 172 -83.89 -0.28 47.95
C PHE A 172 -82.95 -0.58 46.76
N VAL A 173 -82.01 -1.51 46.91
CA VAL A 173 -81.30 -2.14 45.77
C VAL A 173 -81.24 -3.65 46.02
N ASP A 174 -81.89 -4.43 45.14
CA ASP A 174 -82.18 -5.86 45.30
C ASP A 174 -80.97 -6.79 45.11
N ASN A 175 -80.90 -7.83 45.95
CA ASN A 175 -79.86 -8.87 45.97
C ASN A 175 -79.75 -9.68 44.65
N GLU A 176 -80.78 -9.67 43.81
CA GLU A 176 -80.86 -10.42 42.55
C GLU A 176 -79.85 -9.90 41.50
N VAL A 177 -79.59 -8.58 41.50
CA VAL A 177 -78.61 -7.96 40.59
C VAL A 177 -77.18 -8.37 40.94
N LYS A 178 -76.90 -8.61 42.23
CA LYS A 178 -75.59 -9.05 42.70
C LYS A 178 -75.27 -10.48 42.26
N GLU A 179 -76.27 -11.37 42.24
CA GLU A 179 -76.09 -12.76 41.81
C GLU A 179 -75.87 -12.87 40.31
N ALA A 180 -76.62 -12.11 39.50
CA ALA A 180 -76.43 -12.04 38.05
C ALA A 180 -75.02 -11.54 37.65
N LEU A 181 -74.46 -10.59 38.41
CA LEU A 181 -73.08 -10.11 38.19
C LEU A 181 -72.01 -11.16 38.54
N ILE A 182 -72.25 -11.97 39.57
CA ILE A 182 -71.33 -13.06 39.96
C ILE A 182 -71.33 -14.17 38.91
N ASP A 183 -72.50 -14.52 38.38
CA ASP A 183 -72.63 -15.54 37.33
C ASP A 183 -72.04 -15.08 35.99
N GLY A 184 -72.29 -13.82 35.61
CA GLY A 184 -71.63 -13.19 34.45
C GLY A 184 -70.10 -13.18 34.56
N LYS A 185 -69.55 -12.96 35.76
CA LYS A 185 -68.10 -13.03 35.96
C LYS A 185 -67.54 -14.44 35.75
N ARG A 186 -68.23 -15.47 36.25
CA ARG A 186 -67.81 -16.87 36.10
C ARG A 186 -67.78 -17.31 34.64
N THR A 187 -68.79 -16.93 33.86
CA THR A 187 -68.84 -17.25 32.43
C THR A 187 -67.76 -16.52 31.63
N ILE A 188 -67.49 -15.25 31.96
CA ILE A 188 -66.39 -14.49 31.34
C ILE A 188 -65.03 -15.14 31.66
N ASP A 189 -64.81 -15.56 32.90
CA ASP A 189 -63.55 -16.18 33.31
C ASP A 189 -63.35 -17.55 32.63
N SER A 190 -64.41 -18.36 32.43
CA SER A 190 -64.31 -19.63 31.70
C SER A 190 -63.99 -19.41 30.22
N LEU A 191 -64.69 -18.48 29.57
CA LEU A 191 -64.48 -18.13 28.17
C LEU A 191 -63.07 -17.59 27.92
N ARG A 192 -62.53 -16.78 28.85
CA ARG A 192 -61.16 -16.29 28.77
C ARG A 192 -60.14 -17.43 28.84
N ASN A 193 -60.39 -18.43 29.68
CA ASN A 193 -59.49 -19.59 29.78
C ASN A 193 -59.50 -20.42 28.51
N GLU A 194 -60.68 -20.70 27.94
CA GLU A 194 -60.80 -21.40 26.65
C GLU A 194 -60.13 -20.63 25.51
N LEU A 195 -60.32 -19.30 25.45
CA LEU A 195 -59.65 -18.44 24.49
C LEU A 195 -58.13 -18.53 24.60
N ASN A 196 -57.58 -18.51 25.82
CA ASN A 196 -56.14 -18.62 26.04
C ASN A 196 -55.57 -19.97 25.61
N VAL A 197 -56.32 -21.06 25.81
CA VAL A 197 -55.93 -22.40 25.34
C VAL A 197 -55.94 -22.44 23.80
N ALA A 198 -57.02 -21.97 23.18
CA ALA A 198 -57.14 -21.93 21.72
C ALA A 198 -56.06 -21.05 21.06
N LEU A 199 -55.69 -19.91 21.67
CA LEU A 199 -54.62 -19.06 21.18
C LEU A 199 -53.25 -19.76 21.24
N LYS A 200 -52.95 -20.49 22.33
CA LYS A 200 -51.71 -21.26 22.43
C LYS A 200 -51.64 -22.36 21.37
N GLU A 201 -52.73 -23.11 21.19
CA GLU A 201 -52.81 -24.14 20.16
C GLU A 201 -52.64 -23.56 18.75
N ASN A 202 -53.21 -22.39 18.47
CA ASN A 202 -53.07 -21.73 17.18
C ASN A 202 -51.62 -21.27 16.93
N VAL A 203 -50.94 -20.71 17.94
CA VAL A 203 -49.51 -20.35 17.83
C VAL A 203 -48.64 -21.58 17.59
N ASP A 204 -48.90 -22.67 18.31
CA ASP A 204 -48.17 -23.94 18.13
C ASP A 204 -48.43 -24.56 16.75
N LEU A 205 -49.67 -24.52 16.27
CA LEU A 205 -50.05 -24.98 14.94
C LEU A 205 -49.38 -24.14 13.85
N ALA A 206 -49.39 -22.81 13.96
CA ALA A 206 -48.71 -21.92 13.03
C ALA A 206 -47.20 -22.19 12.99
N ALA A 207 -46.57 -22.42 14.15
CA ALA A 207 -45.15 -22.78 14.21
C ALA A 207 -44.85 -24.12 13.55
N ARG A 208 -45.73 -25.12 13.67
CA ARG A 208 -45.60 -26.42 12.99
C ARG A 208 -45.84 -26.30 11.48
N ALA A 209 -46.85 -25.54 11.06
CA ALA A 209 -47.16 -25.28 9.66
C ALA A 209 -45.97 -24.59 8.97
N ASN A 210 -45.41 -23.54 9.56
CA ASN A 210 -44.25 -22.85 9.03
C ASN A 210 -43.04 -23.78 8.88
N LYS A 211 -42.76 -24.65 9.87
CA LYS A 211 -41.66 -25.63 9.77
C LYS A 211 -41.89 -26.65 8.66
N ALA A 212 -43.11 -27.12 8.48
CA ALA A 212 -43.47 -28.06 7.42
C ALA A 212 -43.38 -27.41 6.03
N GLU A 213 -43.90 -26.18 5.88
CA GLU A 213 -43.80 -25.42 4.63
C GLU A 213 -42.35 -25.13 4.25
N VAL A 214 -41.50 -24.75 5.21
CA VAL A 214 -40.06 -24.58 4.99
C VAL A 214 -39.41 -25.88 4.50
N ALA A 215 -39.74 -27.02 5.12
CA ALA A 215 -39.20 -28.31 4.70
C ALA A 215 -39.62 -28.66 3.27
N ILE A 216 -40.91 -28.49 2.93
CA ILE A 216 -41.42 -28.75 1.57
C ILE A 216 -40.75 -27.83 0.55
N LEU A 217 -40.69 -26.52 0.83
CA LEU A 217 -40.06 -25.55 -0.08
C LEU A 217 -38.57 -25.82 -0.31
N LEU A 218 -37.86 -26.26 0.73
CA LEU A 218 -36.44 -26.65 0.61
C LEU A 218 -36.30 -27.95 -0.17
N GLU A 219 -37.17 -28.93 0.04
CA GLU A 219 -37.15 -30.16 -0.75
C GLU A 219 -37.41 -29.87 -2.23
N ASP A 220 -38.48 -29.14 -2.55
CA ASP A 220 -38.86 -28.75 -3.92
C ASP A 220 -37.73 -28.01 -4.65
N LYS A 221 -37.12 -27.02 -3.98
CA LYS A 221 -36.04 -26.22 -4.60
C LYS A 221 -34.68 -26.93 -4.64
N THR A 222 -34.48 -28.01 -3.88
CA THR A 222 -33.19 -28.74 -3.82
C THR A 222 -33.22 -30.10 -4.52
N VAL A 223 -34.30 -30.46 -5.22
CA VAL A 223 -34.40 -31.72 -5.98
C VAL A 223 -33.30 -31.84 -7.03
N ASP A 224 -33.04 -30.77 -7.78
CA ASP A 224 -32.13 -30.80 -8.94
C ASP A 224 -30.67 -30.44 -8.60
N MET A 225 -30.34 -30.29 -7.30
CA MET A 225 -29.03 -29.77 -6.88
C MET A 225 -28.04 -30.87 -6.44
N PRO A 226 -26.72 -30.70 -6.71
CA PRO A 226 -25.68 -31.56 -6.15
C PRO A 226 -25.74 -31.65 -4.62
N ALA A 227 -25.41 -32.81 -4.05
CA ALA A 227 -25.54 -33.11 -2.61
C ALA A 227 -24.82 -32.09 -1.69
N ALA A 228 -23.70 -31.53 -2.13
CA ALA A 228 -22.97 -30.49 -1.41
C ALA A 228 -23.76 -29.16 -1.35
N LYS A 229 -24.30 -28.70 -2.49
CA LYS A 229 -25.16 -27.50 -2.58
C LYS A 229 -26.42 -27.67 -1.72
N LYS A 230 -27.07 -28.82 -1.79
CA LYS A 230 -28.25 -29.15 -0.99
C LYS A 230 -27.97 -29.08 0.51
N THR A 231 -26.85 -29.62 0.97
CA THR A 231 -26.48 -29.60 2.39
C THR A 231 -26.20 -28.19 2.89
N PHE A 232 -25.56 -27.36 2.07
CA PHE A 232 -25.28 -25.95 2.39
C PHE A 232 -26.56 -25.12 2.52
N VAL A 233 -27.43 -25.19 1.51
CA VAL A 233 -28.73 -24.50 1.49
C VAL A 233 -29.61 -24.96 2.66
N HIS A 234 -29.65 -26.26 2.95
CA HIS A 234 -30.42 -26.81 4.06
C HIS A 234 -29.88 -26.39 5.44
N LYS A 235 -28.58 -26.14 5.60
CA LYS A 235 -28.02 -25.60 6.85
C LYS A 235 -28.43 -24.15 7.08
N LEU A 236 -28.43 -23.33 6.03
CA LEU A 236 -28.68 -21.89 6.12
C LEU A 236 -30.17 -21.55 6.26
N LEU A 237 -31.06 -22.33 5.63
CA LEU A 237 -32.46 -21.95 5.47
C LEU A 237 -33.45 -22.70 6.37
N LYS A 238 -33.04 -23.75 7.10
CA LYS A 238 -33.94 -24.60 7.93
C LYS A 238 -34.71 -23.87 9.04
N ASN A 239 -34.19 -22.75 9.54
CA ASN A 239 -34.78 -21.99 10.65
C ASN A 239 -35.37 -20.63 10.21
N LYS A 240 -35.54 -20.41 8.90
CA LYS A 240 -36.03 -19.14 8.34
C LYS A 240 -37.49 -19.29 7.89
N SER A 241 -38.18 -18.17 7.71
CA SER A 241 -39.58 -18.18 7.28
C SER A 241 -39.71 -18.62 5.81
N PRO A 242 -40.86 -19.20 5.40
CA PRO A 242 -41.14 -19.56 4.02
C PRO A 242 -40.91 -18.40 3.02
N GLU A 243 -41.29 -17.18 3.40
CA GLU A 243 -41.13 -15.95 2.59
C GLU A 243 -39.65 -15.59 2.41
N TYR A 244 -38.86 -15.61 3.49
CA TYR A 244 -37.43 -15.33 3.44
C TYR A 244 -36.67 -16.32 2.56
N ILE A 245 -37.09 -17.59 2.58
CA ILE A 245 -36.53 -18.64 1.72
C ILE A 245 -36.88 -18.38 0.26
N LYS A 246 -38.06 -17.86 -0.06
CA LYS A 246 -38.40 -17.58 -1.47
C LYS A 246 -37.52 -16.47 -2.04
N GLU A 247 -37.30 -15.40 -1.29
CA GLU A 247 -36.57 -14.22 -1.74
C GLU A 247 -35.05 -14.41 -1.75
N ASN A 248 -34.50 -15.13 -0.76
CA ASN A 248 -33.05 -15.21 -0.58
C ASN A 248 -32.42 -16.53 -1.07
N PHE A 249 -33.21 -17.44 -1.64
CA PHE A 249 -32.68 -18.70 -2.13
C PHE A 249 -31.61 -18.52 -3.20
N ASP A 250 -31.89 -17.69 -4.20
CA ASP A 250 -30.98 -17.46 -5.33
C ASP A 250 -29.67 -16.83 -4.85
N TYR A 251 -29.75 -15.91 -3.89
CA TYR A 251 -28.58 -15.31 -3.26
C TYR A 251 -27.71 -16.34 -2.50
N VAL A 252 -28.32 -17.27 -1.76
CA VAL A 252 -27.59 -18.33 -1.06
C VAL A 252 -26.92 -19.29 -2.04
N VAL A 253 -27.55 -19.55 -3.19
CA VAL A 253 -26.96 -20.36 -4.26
C VAL A 253 -25.76 -19.63 -4.90
N GLU A 254 -25.89 -18.34 -5.20
CA GLU A 254 -24.79 -17.53 -5.71
C GLU A 254 -23.62 -17.44 -4.72
N MET A 255 -23.90 -17.34 -3.41
CA MET A 255 -22.87 -17.34 -2.38
C MET A 255 -22.05 -18.63 -2.39
N PHE A 256 -22.71 -19.78 -2.51
CA PHE A 256 -22.02 -21.07 -2.63
C PHE A 256 -21.15 -21.13 -3.88
N GLU A 257 -21.63 -20.61 -5.02
CA GLU A 257 -20.86 -20.62 -6.26
C GLU A 257 -19.64 -19.70 -6.20
N LYS A 258 -19.76 -18.55 -5.53
CA LYS A 258 -18.63 -17.66 -5.25
C LYS A 258 -17.61 -18.32 -4.32
N GLU A 259 -18.04 -18.99 -3.26
CA GLU A 259 -17.16 -19.73 -2.34
C GLU A 259 -16.43 -20.86 -3.08
N ALA A 260 -17.13 -21.62 -3.93
CA ALA A 260 -16.52 -22.64 -4.77
C ALA A 260 -15.50 -22.05 -5.78
N GLN A 261 -15.74 -20.86 -6.33
CA GLN A 261 -14.79 -20.17 -7.21
C GLN A 261 -13.55 -19.71 -6.46
N THR A 262 -13.71 -19.11 -5.27
CA THR A 262 -12.56 -18.69 -4.44
C THR A 262 -11.72 -19.88 -3.99
N ASP A 263 -12.35 -21.02 -3.67
CA ASP A 263 -11.64 -22.25 -3.34
C ASP A 263 -10.84 -22.78 -4.55
N LEU A 264 -11.39 -22.70 -5.75
CA LEU A 264 -10.64 -23.06 -6.96
C LEU A 264 -9.48 -22.10 -7.25
N GLU A 265 -9.67 -20.80 -7.05
CA GLU A 265 -8.62 -19.79 -7.22
C GLU A 265 -7.47 -19.98 -6.23
N THR A 266 -7.79 -20.21 -4.95
CA THR A 266 -6.78 -20.49 -3.92
C THR A 266 -6.02 -21.78 -4.19
N ILE A 267 -6.71 -22.85 -4.63
CA ILE A 267 -6.04 -24.09 -5.06
C ILE A 267 -5.16 -23.83 -6.29
N GLN A 268 -5.62 -23.07 -7.28
CA GLN A 268 -4.78 -22.71 -8.44
C GLN A 268 -3.56 -21.88 -8.04
N GLU A 269 -3.71 -20.97 -7.08
CA GLU A 269 -2.61 -20.16 -6.56
C GLU A 269 -1.61 -20.99 -5.76
N GLN A 270 -2.09 -21.90 -4.90
CA GLN A 270 -1.25 -22.87 -4.18
C GLN A 270 -0.49 -23.78 -5.15
N VAL A 271 -1.17 -24.30 -6.18
CA VAL A 271 -0.54 -25.11 -7.23
C VAL A 271 0.50 -24.29 -8.00
N LYS A 272 0.22 -23.03 -8.36
CA LYS A 272 1.22 -22.13 -8.98
C LYS A 272 2.42 -21.89 -8.07
N GLN A 273 2.20 -21.70 -6.77
CA GLN A 273 3.27 -21.53 -5.78
C GLN A 273 4.10 -22.81 -5.60
N GLU A 274 3.47 -23.98 -5.62
CA GLU A 274 4.16 -25.28 -5.63
C GLU A 274 4.96 -25.50 -6.92
N PHE A 275 4.43 -25.11 -8.08
CA PHE A 275 5.19 -25.14 -9.35
C PHE A 275 6.37 -24.17 -9.34
N VAL A 276 6.22 -22.97 -8.79
CA VAL A 276 7.31 -21.98 -8.67
C VAL A 276 8.39 -22.48 -7.70
N SER A 277 8.01 -23.10 -6.59
CA SER A 277 8.98 -23.67 -5.63
C SER A 277 9.67 -24.94 -6.15
N GLN A 278 9.00 -25.76 -6.97
CA GLN A 278 9.64 -26.90 -7.65
C GLN A 278 10.55 -26.48 -8.81
N THR A 279 10.22 -25.41 -9.53
CA THR A 279 11.07 -24.87 -10.62
C THR A 279 12.28 -24.07 -10.09
N ALA A 280 12.21 -23.52 -8.87
CA ALA A 280 13.33 -22.85 -8.21
C ALA A 280 14.47 -23.78 -7.77
N SER A 281 14.26 -25.10 -7.75
CA SER A 281 15.30 -26.10 -7.45
C SER A 281 16.01 -26.66 -8.70
N ALA A 282 15.67 -26.20 -9.90
CA ALA A 282 16.42 -26.54 -11.12
C ALA A 282 17.46 -25.45 -11.41
N ASP A 283 18.70 -25.75 -11.03
CA ASP A 283 19.90 -24.93 -11.28
C ASP A 283 20.01 -24.51 -12.76
N ARG A 284 19.78 -23.22 -13.03
CA ARG A 284 20.09 -22.57 -14.31
C ARG A 284 20.68 -21.19 -14.04
N PRO A 285 21.82 -20.83 -14.66
CA PRO A 285 22.44 -19.52 -14.45
C PRO A 285 21.58 -18.41 -15.07
N HIS A 286 21.31 -17.35 -14.29
CA HIS A 286 20.66 -16.12 -14.74
C HIS A 286 21.71 -15.13 -15.28
N ILE A 287 21.48 -14.64 -16.51
CA ILE A 287 22.12 -13.45 -17.06
C ILE A 287 21.28 -12.25 -16.61
N ILE A 288 21.92 -11.30 -15.92
CA ILE A 288 21.29 -10.06 -15.43
C ILE A 288 21.43 -9.00 -16.53
N GLU A 289 20.32 -8.60 -17.15
CA GLU A 289 20.22 -7.35 -17.91
C GLU A 289 19.50 -6.31 -17.04
N GLU A 290 20.25 -5.39 -16.45
CA GLU A 290 19.70 -4.21 -15.78
C GLU A 290 19.29 -3.16 -16.82
N GLN A 291 17.98 -2.93 -16.99
CA GLN A 291 17.48 -1.72 -17.65
C GLN A 291 17.54 -0.54 -16.68
N LYS A 292 18.57 0.32 -16.84
CA LYS A 292 18.63 1.64 -16.19
C LYS A 292 17.87 2.67 -17.02
N ASN A 293 16.69 3.09 -16.53
CA ASN A 293 16.05 4.33 -16.95
C ASN A 293 16.75 5.51 -16.28
N PHE A 294 17.55 6.27 -17.04
CA PHE A 294 18.05 7.58 -16.61
C PHE A 294 17.11 8.68 -17.11
N ASN A 295 16.37 9.29 -16.19
CA ASN A 295 15.77 10.62 -16.39
C ASN A 295 16.86 11.67 -16.16
N ASN A 296 17.37 12.25 -17.24
CA ASN A 296 18.30 13.37 -17.20
C ASN A 296 17.55 14.69 -17.40
N GLU A 297 17.23 15.37 -16.31
CA GLU A 297 17.08 16.84 -16.30
C GLU A 297 18.09 17.40 -15.30
N VAL A 298 19.24 17.82 -15.82
CA VAL A 298 20.23 18.60 -15.08
C VAL A 298 20.42 19.92 -15.85
N GLU A 299 20.17 21.03 -15.16
CA GLU A 299 20.46 22.39 -15.60
C GLU A 299 21.92 22.50 -16.05
N ARG A 300 22.13 23.01 -17.28
CA ARG A 300 23.46 23.10 -17.88
C ARG A 300 24.12 24.42 -17.54
N ASP A 301 25.29 24.31 -16.90
CA ASP A 301 26.23 25.40 -16.69
C ASP A 301 27.00 25.75 -17.98
N ALA A 302 27.34 27.04 -18.13
CA ALA A 302 27.68 27.72 -19.38
C ALA A 302 29.10 27.48 -19.96
N SER A 303 29.68 26.28 -19.82
CA SER A 303 31.06 25.99 -20.30
C SER A 303 31.17 24.86 -21.35
N SER A 304 30.05 24.35 -21.87
CA SER A 304 30.03 23.18 -22.78
C SER A 304 29.97 23.48 -24.29
N GLU A 305 30.16 24.73 -24.71
CA GLU A 305 29.87 25.16 -26.09
C GLU A 305 30.82 24.55 -27.14
N VAL A 306 32.06 24.21 -26.76
CA VAL A 306 33.06 23.67 -27.70
C VAL A 306 32.86 22.17 -27.99
N VAL A 307 32.30 21.41 -27.04
CA VAL A 307 32.11 19.95 -27.17
C VAL A 307 30.78 19.62 -27.86
N SER A 308 29.79 20.52 -27.78
CA SER A 308 28.47 20.38 -28.43
C SER A 308 28.55 20.39 -29.96
N GLY A 309 29.50 21.12 -30.56
CA GLY A 309 29.69 21.19 -32.01
C GLY A 309 30.10 19.83 -32.62
N TYR A 310 31.07 19.15 -32.00
CA TYR A 310 31.58 17.86 -32.48
C TYR A 310 30.53 16.74 -32.42
N LEU A 311 29.72 16.71 -31.37
CA LEU A 311 28.64 15.72 -31.22
C LEU A 311 27.50 15.93 -32.23
N ASN A 312 27.20 17.19 -32.57
CA ASN A 312 26.20 17.50 -33.59
C ASN A 312 26.67 17.16 -35.02
N GLU A 313 27.95 17.29 -35.31
CA GLU A 313 28.50 16.84 -36.60
C GLU A 313 28.54 15.31 -36.71
N MET A 314 28.91 14.60 -35.64
CA MET A 314 28.86 13.13 -35.58
C MET A 314 27.46 12.58 -35.83
N LYS A 315 26.42 13.23 -35.28
CA LYS A 315 25.02 12.85 -35.48
C LYS A 315 24.52 13.11 -36.90
N LYS A 316 25.03 14.15 -37.58
CA LYS A 316 24.73 14.40 -39.00
C LYS A 316 25.38 13.35 -39.90
N ILE A 317 26.58 12.89 -39.57
CA ILE A 317 27.30 11.86 -40.32
C ILE A 317 26.66 10.47 -40.13
N SER A 318 26.14 10.15 -38.94
CA SER A 318 25.43 8.89 -38.71
C SER A 318 24.09 8.86 -39.46
N ASN A 319 23.35 9.97 -39.47
CA ASN A 319 22.05 10.04 -40.16
C ASN A 319 22.18 10.07 -41.69
N SER A 320 23.29 10.54 -42.25
CA SER A 320 23.51 10.53 -43.71
C SER A 320 23.88 9.16 -44.27
N ARG A 321 24.38 8.23 -43.43
CA ARG A 321 24.64 6.84 -43.84
C ARG A 321 23.41 5.93 -43.79
N ILE A 322 22.36 6.33 -43.06
CA ILE A 322 21.12 5.55 -42.94
C ILE A 322 20.12 5.91 -44.05
N ALA A 323 20.34 7.03 -44.75
CA ALA A 323 19.57 7.44 -45.92
C ALA A 323 20.34 7.16 -47.24
N ARG A 324 20.63 5.88 -47.51
CA ARG A 324 20.88 5.34 -48.86
C ARG A 324 20.38 3.91 -48.93
#